data_AF-A0A373I6W7-F1
#
_entry.id   AF-A0A373I6W7-F1
#
_cell.length_a   1.000
_cell.length_b   1.000
_cell.length_c   1.000
_cell.angle_alpha   90.00
_cell.angle_beta   90.00
_cell.angle_gamma   90.00
#
_symmetry.space_group_name_H-M   'P 1'
#
loop_
_entity.id
_entity.type
_entity.pdbx_description
1 polymer ?
#
loop_
_entity_poly.entity_id
_entity_poly.type
_entity_poly.pdbx_seq_one_letter_code
_entity_poly.pdbx_strand_id
1 'polypeptide(L)'
;MKMDFADKIKFLIKKILDMTQVELAKRLCVSRTSVHNWENGVSKPSTENIKTISLLCGISTDYLIKKNHPLEISLYNIDDQAYKILKDLINYFGERNENVENYEK
;
A
#
# COMPACT_ATOMS: atom_id res chain seq x y z
N MET A 1 -13.25 0.50 -9.65
CA MET A 1 -13.46 1.77 -8.92
C MET A 1 -12.15 2.55 -8.98
N LYS A 2 -12.15 3.80 -9.44
CA LYS A 2 -10.91 4.60 -9.56
C LYS A 2 -10.51 5.11 -8.18
N MET A 3 -9.50 4.52 -7.53
CA MET A 3 -9.04 4.94 -6.20
C MET A 3 -8.03 6.09 -6.28
N ASP A 4 -8.27 7.14 -5.52
CA ASP A 4 -7.32 8.22 -5.28
C ASP A 4 -6.58 8.07 -3.93
N PHE A 5 -5.74 9.03 -3.57
CA PHE A 5 -4.95 8.97 -2.33
C PHE A 5 -5.84 8.81 -1.08
N ALA A 6 -6.96 9.54 -1.00
CA ALA A 6 -7.83 9.55 0.16
C ALA A 6 -8.51 8.18 0.35
N ASP A 7 -8.96 7.59 -0.75
CA ASP A 7 -9.51 6.22 -0.75
C ASP A 7 -8.46 5.20 -0.30
N LYS A 8 -7.24 5.32 -0.83
CA LYS A 8 -6.14 4.40 -0.55
C LYS A 8 -5.71 4.46 0.91
N ILE A 9 -5.52 5.65 1.47
CA ILE A 9 -5.11 5.76 2.88
C ILE A 9 -6.19 5.23 3.83
N LYS A 10 -7.47 5.51 3.55
CA LYS A 10 -8.60 4.97 4.33
C LYS A 10 -8.65 3.44 4.25
N PHE A 11 -8.40 2.87 3.07
CA PHE A 11 -8.28 1.41 2.89
C PHE A 11 -7.13 0.84 3.72
N LEU A 12 -5.92 1.41 3.62
CA LEU A 12 -4.74 0.91 4.32
C LEU A 12 -4.89 0.92 5.83
N ILE A 13 -5.40 2.03 6.39
CA ILE A 13 -5.63 2.18 7.82
C ILE A 13 -6.56 1.09 8.35
N LYS A 14 -7.66 0.82 7.63
CA LYS A 14 -8.70 -0.12 8.08
C LYS A 14 -8.44 -1.57 7.74
N LYS A 15 -7.75 -1.85 6.64
CA LYS A 15 -7.65 -3.22 6.07
C LYS A 15 -6.27 -3.82 6.19
N ILE A 16 -5.22 -3.00 6.23
CA ILE A 16 -3.82 -3.47 6.32
C ILE A 16 -3.29 -3.28 7.72
N LEU A 17 -3.47 -2.08 8.29
CA LEU A 17 -2.91 -1.74 9.60
C LEU A 17 -3.82 -2.09 10.77
N ASP A 18 -5.13 -2.20 10.53
CA ASP A 18 -6.18 -2.33 11.56
C ASP A 18 -6.01 -1.30 12.70
N MET A 19 -5.85 -0.03 12.30
CA MET A 19 -5.62 1.09 13.21
C MET A 19 -6.74 2.12 13.14
N THR A 20 -6.88 2.88 14.22
CA THR A 20 -7.65 4.12 14.25
C THR A 20 -6.84 5.29 13.68
N GLN A 21 -7.53 6.36 13.27
CA GLN A 21 -6.88 7.62 12.85
C GLN A 21 -5.92 8.17 13.92
N VAL A 22 -6.27 7.99 15.20
CA VAL A 22 -5.48 8.47 16.33
C VAL A 22 -4.18 7.69 16.47
N GLU A 23 -4.22 6.37 16.29
CA GLU A 23 -3.04 5.51 16.37
C GLU A 23 -2.08 5.78 15.21
N LEU A 24 -2.59 5.93 13.98
CA LEU A 24 -1.75 6.32 12.86
C LEU A 24 -1.14 7.70 13.08
N ALA A 25 -1.93 8.67 13.55
CA ALA A 25 -1.45 10.03 13.82
C ALA A 25 -0.30 10.03 14.84
N LYS A 26 -0.41 9.23 15.91
CA LYS A 26 0.66 9.05 16.90
C LYS A 26 1.93 8.45 16.26
N ARG A 27 1.80 7.42 15.43
CA ARG A 27 2.96 6.79 14.74
C ARG A 27 3.67 7.74 13.78
N LEU A 28 2.92 8.62 13.13
CA LEU A 28 3.45 9.60 12.18
C LEU A 28 3.84 10.93 12.84
N CYS A 29 3.70 11.06 14.16
CA CYS A 29 3.92 12.31 14.90
C CYS A 29 3.16 13.51 14.31
N VAL A 30 1.90 13.28 13.89
CA VAL A 30 0.99 14.32 13.37
C VAL A 30 -0.28 14.42 14.21
N SER A 31 -1.11 15.43 13.93
CA SER A 31 -2.42 15.55 14.57
C SER A 31 -3.41 14.54 13.97
N ARG A 32 -4.39 14.09 14.77
CA ARG A 32 -5.52 13.29 14.27
C ARG A 32 -6.25 14.02 13.13
N THR A 33 -6.40 15.34 13.23
CA THR A 33 -7.01 16.19 12.20
C THR A 33 -6.27 16.10 10.87
N SER A 34 -4.93 15.98 10.88
CA SER A 34 -4.14 15.80 9.67
C SER A 34 -4.53 14.50 8.95
N VAL A 35 -4.60 13.39 9.68
CA VAL A 35 -5.02 12.08 9.12
C VAL A 35 -6.46 12.14 8.60
N HIS A 36 -7.37 12.75 9.37
CA HIS A 36 -8.75 12.97 8.93
C HIS A 36 -8.81 13.77 7.61
N ASN A 37 -8.03 14.84 7.49
CA ASN A 37 -7.99 15.66 6.29
C ASN A 37 -7.45 14.88 5.09
N TRP A 38 -6.48 13.97 5.29
CA TRP A 38 -5.97 13.11 4.23
C TRP A 38 -7.02 12.10 3.74
N GLU A 39 -7.74 11.45 4.66
CA GLU A 39 -8.80 10.49 4.34
C GLU A 39 -10.03 11.12 3.64
N ASN A 40 -10.16 12.44 3.70
CA ASN A 40 -11.22 13.21 3.03
C ASN A 40 -10.71 14.05 1.86
N GLY A 41 -9.43 13.91 1.48
CA GLY A 41 -8.85 14.63 0.35
C GLY A 41 -8.67 16.14 0.56
N VAL A 42 -8.84 16.65 1.78
CA VAL A 42 -8.71 18.08 2.14
C VAL A 42 -7.26 18.54 2.08
N SER A 43 -6.31 17.67 2.40
CA SER A 43 -4.87 17.95 2.30
C SER A 43 -4.10 16.70 1.93
N LYS A 44 -2.82 16.83 1.63
CA LYS A 44 -1.91 15.71 1.35
C LYS A 44 -0.81 15.61 2.41
N PRO A 45 -0.34 14.40 2.76
CA PRO A 45 0.82 14.23 3.62
C PRO A 45 2.11 14.71 2.93
N SER A 46 3.13 14.98 3.74
CA SER A 46 4.49 15.21 3.24
C SER A 46 5.09 13.94 2.65
N THR A 47 6.14 14.07 1.85
CA THR A 47 6.90 12.94 1.32
C THR A 47 7.40 12.01 2.42
N GLU A 48 7.83 12.56 3.57
CA GLU A 48 8.29 11.77 4.71
C GLU A 48 7.16 10.95 5.33
N ASN A 49 5.97 11.53 5.46
CA ASN A 49 4.79 10.81 5.93
C ASN A 49 4.38 9.72 4.93
N ILE A 50 4.44 9.99 3.62
CA ILE A 50 4.16 9.00 2.58
C ILE A 50 5.13 7.82 2.68
N LYS A 51 6.43 8.09 2.81
CA LYS A 51 7.46 7.08 3.01
C LYS A 51 7.18 6.25 4.26
N THR A 52 6.86 6.91 5.38
CA THR A 52 6.56 6.21 6.65
C THR A 52 5.31 5.34 6.53
N ILE A 53 4.25 5.81 5.88
CA ILE A 53 3.03 5.02 5.62
C ILE A 53 3.36 3.81 4.73
N SER A 54 4.15 4.01 3.67
CA SER A 54 4.61 2.94 2.77
C SER A 54 5.36 1.84 3.54
N LEU A 55 6.26 2.23 4.44
CA LEU A 55 7.01 1.30 5.29
C LEU A 55 6.11 0.58 6.31
N LEU A 56 5.22 1.30 6.98
CA LEU A 56 4.29 0.73 7.96
C LEU A 56 3.35 -0.31 7.33
N CYS A 57 2.90 -0.06 6.10
CA CYS A 57 1.98 -0.93 5.38
C CYS A 57 2.69 -2.02 4.56
N GLY A 58 4.01 -1.94 4.35
CA GLY A 58 4.75 -2.84 3.47
C GLY A 58 4.35 -2.71 1.99
N ILE A 59 4.05 -1.49 1.52
CA ILE A 59 3.54 -1.22 0.16
C ILE A 59 4.40 -0.22 -0.60
N SER A 60 4.35 -0.21 -1.92
CA SER A 60 5.06 0.79 -2.73
C SER A 60 4.53 2.22 -2.48
N THR A 61 5.39 3.22 -2.54
CA THR A 61 4.97 4.64 -2.52
C THR A 61 4.13 4.99 -3.74
N ASP A 62 4.36 4.30 -4.86
CA ASP A 62 3.61 4.44 -6.09
C ASP A 62 2.15 4.07 -5.91
N TYR A 63 1.84 3.01 -5.13
CA TYR A 63 0.47 2.73 -4.76
C TYR A 63 -0.18 3.95 -4.10
N LEU A 64 0.47 4.60 -3.13
CA LEU A 64 -0.11 5.77 -2.45
C LEU A 64 -0.31 6.95 -3.40
N ILE A 65 0.70 7.28 -4.22
CA ILE A 65 0.75 8.56 -4.95
C ILE A 65 -0.01 8.48 -6.28
N LYS A 66 0.14 7.39 -7.04
CA LYS A 66 -0.40 7.28 -8.40
C LYS A 66 -1.88 6.92 -8.37
N LYS A 67 -2.69 7.64 -9.15
CA LYS A 67 -4.12 7.35 -9.29
C LYS A 67 -4.31 5.99 -9.98
N ASN A 68 -5.24 5.17 -9.49
CA ASN A 68 -5.54 3.84 -10.06
C ASN A 68 -4.36 2.86 -10.13
N HIS A 69 -3.29 3.09 -9.37
CA HIS A 69 -2.19 2.15 -9.28
C HIS A 69 -2.61 0.86 -8.55
N PRO A 70 -2.20 -0.33 -9.03
CA PRO A 70 -2.40 -1.58 -8.31
C PRO A 70 -1.69 -1.56 -6.96
N LEU A 71 -2.24 -2.30 -6.00
CA LEU A 71 -1.59 -2.54 -4.71
C LEU A 71 -0.33 -3.37 -4.95
N GLU A 72 0.80 -2.85 -4.51
CA GLU A 72 2.12 -3.45 -4.71
C GLU A 72 2.84 -3.54 -3.38
N ILE A 73 3.49 -4.67 -3.16
CA ILE A 73 4.31 -4.92 -1.98
C ILE A 73 5.63 -4.14 -2.10
N SER A 74 6.05 -3.52 -1.01
CA SER A 74 7.39 -2.95 -0.90
C SER A 74 8.40 -4.02 -0.51
N LEU A 75 9.51 -4.06 -1.23
CA LEU A 75 10.65 -4.95 -0.97
C LEU A 75 11.72 -4.25 -0.12
N TYR A 76 11.33 -3.26 0.69
CA TYR A 76 12.27 -2.50 1.51
C TYR A 76 12.96 -3.38 2.54
N ASN A 77 14.29 -3.29 2.59
CA ASN A 77 15.15 -4.00 3.55
C ASN A 77 15.05 -5.53 3.49
N ILE A 78 14.87 -6.09 2.29
CA ILE A 78 15.02 -7.54 2.05
C ILE A 78 16.40 -7.85 1.47
N ASP A 79 16.93 -9.02 1.78
CA ASP A 79 18.18 -9.51 1.18
C ASP A 79 17.95 -10.22 -0.16
N ASP A 80 19.03 -10.57 -0.84
CA ASP A 80 19.01 -11.25 -2.14
C ASP A 80 18.31 -12.61 -2.11
N GLN A 81 18.35 -13.31 -0.96
CA GLN A 81 17.72 -14.62 -0.83
C GLN A 81 16.20 -14.49 -0.72
N ALA A 82 15.72 -13.58 0.14
CA ALA A 82 14.31 -13.25 0.27
C ALA A 82 13.74 -12.72 -1.06
N TYR A 83 14.50 -11.88 -1.77
CA TYR A 83 14.10 -11.40 -3.09
C TYR A 83 13.87 -12.55 -4.09
N LYS A 84 14.79 -13.52 -4.16
CA LYS A 84 14.65 -14.68 -5.05
C LYS A 84 13.40 -15.49 -4.71
N ILE A 85 13.18 -15.80 -3.43
CA ILE A 85 12.00 -16.56 -2.98
C ILE A 85 10.71 -15.86 -3.39
N LEU A 86 10.61 -14.54 -3.16
CA LEU A 86 9.43 -13.76 -3.54
C LEU A 86 9.24 -13.73 -5.05
N LYS A 87 10.32 -13.58 -5.81
CA LYS A 87 10.29 -13.58 -7.28
C LYS A 87 9.79 -14.92 -7.83
N ASP A 88 10.30 -16.03 -7.30
CA ASP A 88 9.89 -17.37 -7.73
C ASP A 88 8.41 -17.62 -7.41
N LEU A 89 7.94 -17.15 -6.25
CA LEU A 89 6.53 -17.23 -5.87
C LEU A 89 5.63 -16.42 -6.81
N ILE A 90 6.04 -15.20 -7.18
CA ILE A 90 5.30 -14.36 -8.13
C ILE A 90 5.21 -15.06 -9.49
N ASN A 91 6.31 -15.63 -9.98
CA ASN A 91 6.34 -16.36 -11.25
C ASN A 91 5.39 -17.57 -11.22
N TYR A 92 5.44 -18.36 -10.14
CA TYR A 92 4.57 -19.52 -9.97
C TYR A 92 3.08 -19.17 -10.07
N PHE A 93 2.65 -18.09 -9.40
CA PHE A 93 1.26 -17.65 -9.48
C PHE A 93 0.91 -17.03 -10.83
N GLY A 94 1.85 -16.33 -11.48
CA GLY A 94 1.67 -15.79 -12.83
C GLY A 94 1.35 -16.89 -13.83
N GLU A 95 2.20 -17.92 -13.89
CA GLU A 95 2.02 -19.09 -14.77
C GLU A 95 0.71 -19.82 -14.46
N ARG A 96 0.37 -19.99 -13.17
CA ARG A 96 -0.89 -20.64 -12.78
C ARG A 96 -2.11 -19.86 -13.30
N ASN A 97 -2.11 -18.54 -13.16
CA ASN A 97 -3.25 -17.72 -13.56
C ASN A 97 -3.44 -17.70 -15.08
N GLU A 98 -2.35 -17.61 -15.85
CA GLU A 98 -2.40 -17.70 -17.32
C GLU A 98 -2.95 -19.06 -17.79
N ASN A 99 -2.54 -20.14 -17.12
CA ASN A 99 -3.05 -21.47 -17.44
C ASN A 99 -4.56 -21.60 -17.15
N VAL A 100 -5.07 -21.05 -16.04
CA VAL A 100 -6.50 -21.10 -15.72
C VAL A 100 -7.34 -20.33 -16.76
N GLU A 101 -6.92 -19.14 -17.18
CA GLU A 101 -7.63 -18.36 -18.20
C GLU A 101 -7.67 -19.05 -19.58
N ASN A 102 -6.71 -19.93 -19.87
CA ASN A 102 -6.69 -20.72 -21.10
C ASN A 102 -7.63 -21.95 -21.06
N TYR A 103 -8.07 -22.39 -19.88
CA TYR A 103 -9.06 -23.48 -19.73
C TYR A 103 -10.52 -22.99 -19.68
N GLU A 104 -10.73 -21.71 -19.37
CA GLU A 104 -12.08 -21.09 -19.33
C GLU A 104 -12.50 -20.44 -20.66
N LYS A 105 -11.64 -20.48 -21.69
CA LYS A 105 -11.94 -20.10 -23.08
C LYS A 105 -12.17 -21.33 -23.95
#